data_AF-A0A4Q0YS13-F1
#
_entry.id   AF-A0A4Q0YS13-F1
#
_cell.length_a   1.000
_cell.length_b   1.000
_cell.length_c   1.000
_cell.angle_alpha   90.00
_cell.angle_beta   90.00
_cell.angle_gamma   90.00
#
_symmetry.space_group_name_H-M   'P 1'
#
loop_
_entity.id
_entity.type
_entity.pdbx_description
1 polymer ?
#
loop_
_entity_poly.entity_id
_entity_poly.type
_entity_poly.pdbx_seq_one_letter_code
_entity_poly.pdbx_strand_id
1 'polypeptide(L)' 'MKSERFYYMDNLRAAALLLGVLLHSILAYSPRTINDWVTYTPQNINIFSNIYLFIHLFRMPFFLSLQVFFVVTYCTLE' A
#
# COMPACT_ATOMS: atom_id res chain seq x y z
N MET A 1 0.20 -6.99 32.70
CA MET A 1 -0.99 -7.18 31.84
C MET A 1 -0.58 -8.05 30.67
N LYS A 2 -1.35 -9.09 30.33
CA LYS A 2 -1.02 -10.01 29.23
C LYS A 2 -1.00 -9.22 27.93
N SER A 3 0.10 -9.26 27.20
CA SER A 3 0.23 -8.62 25.88
C SER A 3 -0.74 -9.30 24.91
N GLU A 4 -1.99 -8.85 24.87
CA GLU A 4 -2.92 -9.29 23.84
C GLU A 4 -2.41 -8.78 22.49
N ARG A 5 -1.84 -9.70 21.70
CA ARG A 5 -1.36 -9.40 20.37
C ARG A 5 -2.56 -9.22 19.46
N PHE A 6 -2.71 -8.02 18.90
CA PHE A 6 -3.75 -7.74 17.91
C PHE A 6 -3.43 -8.41 16.56
N TYR A 7 -3.84 -9.67 16.40
CA TYR A 7 -3.62 -10.45 15.17
C TYR A 7 -4.25 -9.78 13.93
N TYR A 8 -5.40 -9.12 14.09
CA TYR A 8 -6.08 -8.43 13.01
C TYR A 8 -5.28 -7.25 12.45
N MET A 9 -4.47 -6.59 13.28
CA MET A 9 -3.63 -5.47 12.85
C MET A 9 -2.41 -5.92 12.05
N ASP A 10 -1.83 -7.07 12.41
CA ASP A 10 -0.73 -7.69 11.68
C ASP A 10 -1.19 -8.09 10.26
N ASN A 11 -2.41 -8.64 10.17
CA ASN A 11 -3.06 -8.94 8.89
C ASN A 11 -3.33 -7.68 8.06
N LEU A 12 -3.74 -6.58 8.68
CA LEU A 12 -3.98 -5.31 7.97
C LEU A 12 -2.68 -4.75 7.37
N ARG A 13 -1.58 -4.84 8.12
CA ARG A 13 -0.24 -4.47 7.64
C ARG A 13 0.23 -5.38 6.50
N ALA A 14 0.02 -6.68 6.63
CA ALA A 14 0.33 -7.65 5.57
C ALA A 14 -0.47 -7.36 4.29
N ALA A 15 -1.75 -7.05 4.40
CA ALA A 15 -2.60 -6.67 3.27
C ALA A 15 -2.10 -5.39 2.59
N ALA A 16 -1.69 -4.38 3.35
CA ALA A 16 -1.13 -3.14 2.82
C ALA A 16 0.18 -3.36 2.04
N LEU A 17 1.06 -4.24 2.55
CA LEU A 17 2.31 -4.61 1.88
C LEU A 17 2.03 -5.37 0.57
N LEU A 18 1.07 -6.29 0.58
CA LEU A 18 0.68 -7.06 -0.62
C LEU A 18 0.08 -6.14 -1.70
N LEU A 19 -0.78 -5.20 -1.31
CA LEU A 19 -1.31 -4.16 -2.19
C LEU A 19 -0.17 -3.32 -2.81
N GLY A 20 0.91 -3.09 -2.05
CA GLY A 20 2.14 -2.49 -2.55
C GLY A 20 2.81 -3.30 -3.66
N VAL A 21 2.95 -4.62 -3.51
CA VAL A 21 3.54 -5.49 -4.54
C VAL A 21 2.71 -5.49 -5.83
N LEU A 22 1.38 -5.55 -5.70
CA LEU A 22 0.46 -5.46 -6.85
C LEU A 22 0.64 -4.14 -7.61
N LEU A 23 0.75 -3.01 -6.88
CA LEU A 23 1.02 -1.70 -7.47
C LEU A 23 2.33 -1.66 -8.28
N HIS A 24 3.42 -2.21 -7.74
CA HIS A 24 4.70 -2.25 -8.46
C HIS A 24 4.62 -3.11 -9.72
N SER A 25 3.78 -4.16 -9.69
CA SER A 25 3.56 -4.99 -10.88
C SER A 25 2.78 -4.23 -11.95
N ILE A 26 1.78 -3.44 -11.57
CA ILE A 26 0.95 -2.63 -12.49
C ILE A 26 1.78 -1.53 -13.19
N LEU A 27 2.81 -0.99 -12.53
CA LEU A 27 3.70 0.02 -13.11
C LEU A 27 4.37 -0.45 -14.41
N ALA A 28 4.70 -1.74 -14.54
CA ALA A 28 5.28 -2.30 -15.75
C ALA A 28 4.32 -2.29 -16.97
N TYR A 29 3.01 -2.18 -16.72
CA TYR A 29 1.94 -2.24 -17.74
C TYR A 29 1.24 -0.88 -17.96
N SER A 30 1.67 0.19 -17.29
CA SER A 30 1.01 1.49 -17.36
C SER A 30 1.69 2.43 -18.38
N PRO A 31 0.94 3.01 -19.33
CA PRO A 31 1.49 3.94 -20.34
C PRO A 31 2.06 5.22 -19.75
N ARG A 32 1.58 5.62 -18.56
CA ARG A 32 2.01 6.86 -17.91
C ARG A 32 3.40 6.73 -17.25
N THR A 33 3.89 5.50 -17.07
CA THR A 33 5.15 5.22 -16.37
C THR A 33 6.31 4.84 -17.29
N ILE A 34 6.13 5.04 -18.61
CA ILE A 34 7.17 4.76 -19.62
C ILE A 34 8.49 5.50 -19.32
N ASN A 35 8.42 6.64 -18.64
CA ASN A 35 9.61 7.45 -18.34
C ASN A 35 10.28 7.12 -17.01
N ASP A 36 9.61 6.40 -16.08
CA ASP A 36 10.15 6.08 -14.75
C ASP A 36 10.58 4.61 -14.59
N TRP A 37 10.32 3.75 -15.59
CA TRP A 37 10.57 2.31 -15.51
C TRP A 37 11.36 1.76 -16.72
N VAL A 38 12.39 0.95 -16.45
CA VAL A 38 13.37 0.45 -17.45
C VAL A 38 12.73 -0.44 -18.53
N THR A 39 11.61 -1.10 -18.22
CA THR A 39 10.91 -2.03 -19.12
C THR A 39 9.44 -1.69 -19.23
N TYR A 40 8.99 -1.34 -20.44
CA TYR A 40 7.58 -1.09 -20.76
C TYR A 40 7.06 -2.15 -21.74
N THR A 41 5.82 -2.58 -21.56
CA THR A 41 5.12 -3.39 -22.56
C THR A 41 4.35 -2.49 -23.55
N PRO A 42 4.27 -2.84 -24.85
CA PRO A 42 3.42 -2.14 -25.81
C PRO A 42 1.91 -2.32 -25.54
N GLN A 43 1.50 -3.31 -24.73
CA GLN A 43 0.10 -3.48 -24.33
C GLN A 43 -0.28 -2.53 -23.19
N ASN A 44 -0.57 -1.28 -23.56
CA ASN A 44 -1.02 -0.26 -22.62
C ASN A 44 -2.54 -0.32 -22.44
N ILE A 45 -2.99 -0.66 -21.23
CA ILE A 45 -4.42 -0.66 -20.87
C ILE A 45 -4.70 0.52 -19.94
N ASN A 46 -5.47 1.49 -20.44
CA ASN A 46 -5.71 2.78 -19.77
C ASN A 46 -6.37 2.64 -18.38
N ILE A 47 -7.13 1.56 -18.16
CA ILE A 47 -7.80 1.24 -16.88
C ILE A 47 -6.78 1.01 -15.77
N PHE A 48 -5.62 0.40 -16.06
CA PHE A 48 -4.57 0.17 -15.08
C PHE A 48 -3.92 1.47 -14.59
N SER A 49 -3.90 2.52 -15.42
CA SER A 49 -3.41 3.84 -14.99
C SER A 49 -4.31 4.46 -13.92
N ASN A 50 -5.64 4.28 -14.01
CA ASN A 50 -6.58 4.83 -13.03
C ASN A 50 -6.51 4.07 -11.70
N ILE A 51 -6.41 2.73 -11.76
CA ILE A 51 -6.24 1.87 -10.58
C ILE A 51 -4.91 2.20 -9.89
N TYR A 52 -3.83 2.36 -10.66
CA TYR A 52 -2.53 2.79 -10.14
C TYR A 52 -2.64 4.10 -9.37
N LEU A 53 -3.21 5.15 -9.99
CA LEU A 53 -3.33 6.48 -9.35
C LEU A 53 -4.16 6.41 -8.07
N PHE A 54 -5.28 5.67 -8.09
CA PHE A 54 -6.13 5.48 -6.94
C PHE A 54 -5.35 4.85 -5.77
N ILE A 55 -4.74 3.68 -5.98
CA ILE A 55 -4.03 2.97 -4.89
C ILE A 55 -2.75 3.74 -4.48
N HIS A 56 -2.10 4.44 -5.41
CA HIS A 56 -0.93 5.28 -5.12
C HIS A 56 -1.27 6.39 -4.11
N LEU A 57 -2.42 7.05 -4.25
CA LEU A 57 -2.90 8.06 -3.29
C LEU A 57 -3.12 7.48 -1.89
N PHE A 58 -3.52 6.21 -1.78
CA PHE A 58 -3.79 5.57 -0.49
C PHE A 58 -2.55 4.96 0.18
N ARG A 59 -1.46 4.71 -0.56
CA ARG A 59 -0.27 4.03 0.00
C ARG A 59 0.29 4.74 1.22
N MET A 60 0.52 6.05 1.16
CA MET A 60 1.10 6.82 2.27
C MET A 60 0.13 7.04 3.46
N PRO A 61 -1.13 7.48 3.27
CA PRO A 61 -2.03 7.72 4.39
C PRO A 61 -2.43 6.44 5.12
N PHE A 62 -2.52 5.29 4.43
CA PHE A 62 -2.87 4.03 5.09
C PHE A 62 -1.83 3.59 6.12
N PHE A 63 -0.54 3.73 5.80
CA PHE A 63 0.53 3.42 6.75
C PHE A 63 0.52 4.38 7.95
N LEU A 64 0.21 5.66 7.74
CA LEU A 64 0.13 6.65 8.82
C LEU A 64 -1.02 6.33 9.79
N SER A 65 -2.20 5.97 9.28
CA SER A 65 -3.34 5.58 10.13
C SER A 65 -3.01 4.37 11.03
N LEU A 66 -2.32 3.37 10.48
CA LEU A 66 -1.84 2.22 11.24
C LEU A 66 -0.85 2.60 12.35
N GLN A 67 0.10 3.48 12.05
CA GLN A 67 1.10 3.95 13.03
C GLN A 67 0.45 4.74 14.17
N VAL A 68 -0.50 5.63 13.84
CA VAL A 68 -1.25 6.41 14.84
C VAL A 68 -2.03 5.50 15.79
N PHE A 69 -2.69 4.45 15.28
CA PHE A 69 -3.40 3.51 16.15
C PHE A 69 -2.46 2.86 17.17
N PHE A 70 -1.29 2.36 16.72
CA PHE A 70 -0.32 1.74 17.63
C PHE A 70 0.15 2.75 18.67
N VAL A 71 0.57 3.95 18.25
CA VAL A 71 1.05 5.01 19.15
C VAL A 71 0.01 5.36 20.22
N VAL A 72 -1.25 5.59 19.84
CA VAL A 72 -2.33 5.90 20.80
C VAL A 72 -2.54 4.75 21.77
N THR A 73 -2.58 3.51 21.27
CA THR A 73 -2.78 2.32 22.13
C THR A 73 -1.65 2.16 23.14
N TYR A 74 -0.39 2.39 22.74
CA TYR A 74 0.75 2.33 23.66
C TYR A 74 0.74 3.48 24.67
N CYS A 75 0.39 4.70 24.26
CA CYS A 75 0.35 5.89 25.12
C CYS A 75 -0.78 5.83 26.18
N THR A 76 -1.94 5.23 25.85
CA THR A 76 -3.04 5.04 26.80
C THR A 76 -2.76 3.95 27.85
N LEU A 77 -1.72 3.13 27.66
CA LEU A 77 -1.35 2.06 28.59
C LEU A 77 -0.26 2.47 29.60
N GLU A 78 0.31 3.68 29.47
CA GLU A 78 1.14 4.35 30.50
C GLU A 78 0.28 5.30 31.34
#